data_AF-I3W0U0-F1
#
_entry.id   AF-I3W0U0-F1
#
_cell.length_a   1.000
_cell.length_b   1.000
_cell.length_c   1.000
_cell.angle_alpha   90.00
_cell.angle_beta   90.00
_cell.angle_gamma   90.00
#
_symmetry.space_group_name_H-M   'P 1'
#
loop_
_entity.id
_entity.type
_entity.pdbx_description
1 polymer ?
#
loop_
_entity_poly.entity_id
_entity_poly.type
_entity_poly.pdbx_seq_one_letter_code
_entity_poly.pdbx_strand_id
1 'polypeptide(L)' 'MAIQKRARGGRPSKGDRHVLTTRLPVADAEKLFAVADHQGQSASEFIAHAVAEKLAAIDMTFVAGQGELPIGRIAS' A
#
# COMPACT_ATOMS: atom_id res chain seq x y z
N MET A 1 -16.49 -5.65 -11.00
CA MET A 1 -15.78 -4.54 -10.32
C MET A 1 -15.52 -3.44 -11.35
N ALA A 2 -16.14 -2.27 -11.21
CA ALA A 2 -16.03 -1.20 -12.19
C ALA A 2 -14.71 -0.42 -11.98
N ILE A 3 -13.81 -0.46 -12.95
CA ILE A 3 -12.59 0.35 -12.98
C ILE A 3 -13.00 1.78 -13.34
N GLN A 4 -13.02 2.67 -12.34
CA GLN A 4 -13.32 4.09 -12.56
C GLN A 4 -12.28 4.71 -13.51
N LYS A 5 -12.77 5.24 -14.63
CA LYS A 5 -12.00 5.87 -15.70
C LYS A 5 -11.43 7.20 -15.19
N ARG A 6 -10.10 7.28 -15.00
CA ARG A 6 -9.40 8.51 -14.57
C ARG A 6 -9.64 9.65 -15.58
N ALA A 7 -9.93 10.85 -15.07
CA ALA A 7 -10.06 12.07 -15.87
C ALA A 7 -8.75 12.33 -16.64
N ARG A 8 -8.83 12.33 -17.97
CA ARG A 8 -7.70 12.60 -18.87
C ARG A 8 -7.52 14.10 -19.02
N GLY A 9 -6.65 14.70 -18.20
CA GLY A 9 -6.36 16.13 -18.31
C GLY A 9 -5.35 16.59 -17.27
N GLY A 10 -4.08 16.21 -17.45
CA GLY A 10 -2.97 16.68 -16.63
C GLY A 10 -1.84 15.64 -16.59
N ARG A 11 -0.58 16.10 -16.68
CA ARG A 11 0.59 15.27 -16.37
C ARG A 11 0.43 14.81 -14.91
N PRO A 12 0.39 13.50 -14.62
CA PRO A 12 0.29 13.02 -13.24
C PRO A 12 1.46 13.60 -12.45
N SER A 13 1.17 14.49 -11.50
CA SER A 13 2.20 15.23 -10.74
C SER A 13 3.13 14.30 -9.96
N LYS A 14 2.71 13.05 -9.73
CA LYS A 14 3.46 12.04 -8.96
C LYS A 14 3.57 10.66 -9.64
N GLY A 15 3.39 10.56 -10.96
CA GLY A 15 3.56 9.31 -11.72
C GLY A 15 2.45 8.27 -11.49
N ASP A 16 2.74 6.98 -11.76
CA ASP A 16 1.78 5.88 -11.60
C ASP A 16 1.69 5.44 -10.13
N ARG A 17 0.70 5.99 -9.41
CA ARG A 17 0.44 5.71 -8.00
C ARG A 17 -1.04 5.44 -7.76
N HIS A 18 -1.35 4.65 -6.74
CA HIS A 18 -2.70 4.47 -6.23
C HIS A 18 -2.88 5.26 -4.93
N VAL A 19 -4.01 5.93 -4.77
CA VAL A 19 -4.39 6.58 -3.51
C VAL A 19 -4.97 5.52 -2.58
N LEU A 20 -4.43 5.43 -1.38
CA LEU A 20 -4.92 4.58 -0.31
C LEU A 20 -5.42 5.48 0.82
N THR A 21 -6.60 5.16 1.35
CA THR A 21 -7.20 5.89 2.47
C THR A 21 -7.47 4.91 3.60
N THR A 22 -6.93 5.21 4.79
CA THR A 22 -7.15 4.43 6.01
C THR A 22 -7.49 5.36 7.16
N ARG A 23 -8.17 4.84 8.19
CA ARG A 23 -8.41 5.57 9.44
C ARG A 23 -7.38 5.12 10.47
N LEU A 24 -6.76 6.09 11.15
CA LEU A 24 -5.89 5.86 12.30
C LEU A 24 -6.59 6.37 13.57
N PRO A 25 -6.27 5.82 14.75
CA PRO A 25 -6.58 6.47 16.02
C PRO A 25 -6.05 7.91 16.04
N VAL A 26 -6.79 8.82 16.68
CA VAL A 26 -6.47 10.25 16.69
C VAL A 26 -5.05 10.50 17.23
N ALA A 27 -4.70 9.86 18.35
CA ALA A 27 -3.37 9.99 18.96
C ALA A 27 -2.24 9.57 18.01
N ASP A 28 -2.44 8.52 17.21
CA ASP A 28 -1.44 8.06 16.24
C ASP A 28 -1.34 9.03 15.05
N ALA A 29 -2.47 9.61 14.62
CA ALA A 29 -2.48 10.63 13.57
C ALA A 29 -1.74 11.90 14.02
N GLU A 30 -1.99 12.39 15.23
CA GLU A 30 -1.27 13.54 15.80
C GLU A 30 0.23 13.29 15.88
N LYS A 31 0.62 12.12 16.38
CA LYS A 31 2.03 11.70 16.42
C LYS A 31 2.65 11.66 15.03
N LEU A 32 1.93 11.13 14.04
CA LEU A 32 2.40 11.07 12.65
C LEU A 32 2.64 12.48 12.09
N PHE A 33 1.72 13.41 12.32
CA PHE A 33 1.88 14.79 11.85
C PHE A 33 3.09 15.47 12.49
N ALA A 34 3.28 15.32 13.80
CA ALA A 34 4.43 15.88 14.50
C ALA A 34 5.78 15.32 13.99
N VAL A 35 5.83 14.01 13.73
CA VAL A 35 7.05 13.37 13.20
C VAL A 35 7.33 13.81 11.77
N ALA A 36 6.31 13.87 10.91
CA ALA A 36 6.47 14.30 9.52
C ALA A 36 6.96 15.76 9.43
N ASP A 37 6.38 16.65 10.25
CA ASP A 37 6.77 18.06 10.34
C ASP A 37 8.22 18.22 10.82
N HIS A 38 8.61 17.49 11.87
CA HIS A 38 9.99 17.48 12.35
C HIS A 38 10.99 17.01 11.29
N GLN A 39 10.58 16.14 10.38
CA GLN A 39 11.41 15.62 9.29
C GLN A 39 11.33 16.48 8.00
N GLY A 40 10.57 17.58 8.02
CA GLY A 40 10.42 18.47 6.86
C GLY A 40 9.72 17.81 5.67
N GLN A 41 8.90 16.78 5.91
CA GLN A 41 8.18 16.05 4.86
C GLN A 41 6.67 16.07 5.09
N SER A 42 5.90 15.83 4.04
CA SER A 42 4.44 15.70 4.18
C SER A 42 4.06 14.38 4.87
N ALA A 43 2.94 14.37 5.60
CA ALA A 43 2.37 13.15 6.19
C ALA A 43 2.18 12.03 5.15
N SER A 44 1.78 12.38 3.93
CA SER A 44 1.62 11.41 2.84
C SER A 44 2.95 10.81 2.38
N GLU A 45 4.04 11.59 2.37
CA GLU A 45 5.38 11.08 2.05
C GLU A 45 5.91 10.19 3.16
N PHE A 46 5.73 10.59 4.43
CA PHE A 46 6.07 9.73 5.58
C PHE A 46 5.35 8.38 5.49
N ILE A 47 4.04 8.37 5.25
CA ILE A 47 3.24 7.15 5.10
C ILE A 47 3.75 6.31 3.93
N ALA A 48 4.01 6.93 2.77
CA ALA A 48 4.50 6.21 1.60
C ALA A 48 5.86 5.54 1.86
N HIS A 49 6.77 6.22 2.54
CA HIS A 49 8.07 5.66 2.92
C HIS A 49 7.94 4.53 3.94
N ALA A 50 7.16 4.72 5.00
CA ALA A 50 6.93 3.69 6.01
C ALA A 50 6.29 2.42 5.43
N VAL A 51 5.33 2.58 4.51
CA VAL A 51 4.70 1.45 3.80
C VAL A 51 5.71 0.77 2.88
N ALA A 52 6.50 1.53 2.11
CA ALA A 52 7.50 0.96 1.21
C ALA A 52 8.57 0.15 1.99
N GLU A 53 9.07 0.69 3.09
CA GLU A 53 10.02 0.01 3.99
C GLU A 53 9.41 -1.29 4.54
N LYS A 54 8.16 -1.23 5.02
CA LYS A 54 7.47 -2.40 5.55
C LYS A 54 7.25 -3.48 4.49
N LEU A 55 6.86 -3.09 3.28
CA LEU A 55 6.63 -4.02 2.17
C LEU A 55 7.92 -4.62 1.62
N ALA A 56 9.03 -3.87 1.62
CA ALA A 56 10.33 -4.37 1.19
C ALA A 56 10.84 -5.53 2.07
N ALA A 57 10.44 -5.57 3.35
CA ALA A 57 10.77 -6.65 4.27
C ALA A 57 9.86 -7.88 4.13
N ILE A 58 8.80 -7.82 3.33
CA ILE A 58 7.85 -8.94 3.16
C ILE A 58 8.27 -9.79 1.96
N ASP A 59 8.57 -11.06 2.22
CA ASP A 59 8.77 -12.03 1.16
C ASP A 59 7.43 -12.44 0.55
N MET A 60 7.22 -12.04 -0.70
CA MET A 60 6.01 -12.34 -1.46
C MET A 60 5.87 -13.82 -1.83
N THR A 61 6.94 -14.62 -1.76
CA THR A 61 6.87 -16.07 -2.03
C THR A 61 6.01 -16.79 -0.99
N PHE A 62 5.96 -16.30 0.25
CA PHE A 62 5.08 -16.84 1.30
C PHE A 62 3.61 -16.47 1.09
N VAL A 63 3.33 -15.28 0.53
CA VAL A 63 1.97 -14.80 0.28
C VAL A 63 1.31 -15.52 -0.90
N ALA A 64 2.11 -16.04 -1.85
CA ALA A 64 1.62 -16.75 -3.03
C ALA A 64 1.26 -18.23 -2.78
N GLY A 65 1.45 -18.76 -1.57
CA GLY A 65 1.46 -20.20 -1.29
C GLY A 65 0.22 -20.77 -0.59
N GLN A 66 -0.94 -20.79 -1.26
CA GLN A 66 -1.87 -21.93 -1.15
C GLN A 66 -2.09 -22.49 -2.56
N GLY A 67 -1.10 -23.23 -3.03
CA GLY A 67 -1.25 -24.07 -4.22
C GLY A 67 -2.30 -25.16 -3.94
N GLU A 68 -3.07 -25.48 -4.97
CA GLU A 68 -4.11 -26.49 -5.00
C GLU A 68 -3.65 -27.80 -4.30
N LEU A 69 -4.42 -28.28 -3.32
CA LEU A 69 -4.13 -29.55 -2.66
C LEU A 69 -4.15 -30.67 -3.72
N PRO A 70 -3.14 -31.55 -3.78
CA PRO A 70 -3.03 -32.62 -4.77
C PRO A 70 -4.01 -33.79 -4.52
N ILE A 71 -5.24 -33.51 -4.11
CA ILE A 71 -6.29 -34.51 -3.89
C ILE A 71 -6.99 -34.86 -5.23
N GLY A 72 -6.88 -34.00 -6.25
CA GLY A 72 -7.52 -34.20 -7.56
C GLY A 72 -6.80 -35.09 -8.57
N ARG A 73 -5.53 -35.49 -8.35
CA ARG A 73 -4.75 -36.30 -9.31
C ARG A 73 -4.66 -37.80 -8.98
N ILE A 74 -5.11 -38.22 -7.80
CA ILE A 74 -5.01 -39.63 -7.37
C ILE A 74 -6.22 -40.46 -7.82
N ALA A 75 -7.26 -39.82 -8.37
CA ALA A 75 -8.46 -40.48 -8.87
C ALA A 75 -8.66 -40.24 -10.37
N SER A 76 -7.85 -40.89 -11.21
CA SER A 76 -8.13 -41.10 -12.64
C SER A 76 -7.42 -42.35 -13.15
#